data_AF-A0A2D4JZV9-F1
#
_entry.id   AF-A0A2D4JZV9-F1
#
_cell.length_a   1.000
_cell.length_b   1.000
_cell.length_c   1.000
_cell.angle_alpha   90.00
_cell.angle_beta   90.00
_cell.angle_gamma   90.00
#
_symmetry.space_group_name_H-M   'P 1'
#
loop_
_entity.id
_entity.type
_entity.pdbx_description
1 polymer ?
#
loop_
_entity_poly.entity_id
_entity_poly.type
_entity_poly.pdbx_seq_one_letter_code
_entity_poly.pdbx_strand_id
1 'polypeptide(L)'
;EETVGISHYSTDKRGTFHRHTMPAAEKIAETADFNSFVPVWKDNKKNLRKEVEKEYVPFSLMSLNLRGIFLTSFVVLMKKSDLLEKLELQLEQVLEDPEQFRLNMDESEFKDLMDNLQDVKGAIVTELAEATLYFLQALDELTEIQIMLLIKSVEKKIVSQQLNLVEGILHEYFWNEKQNFTVKIQQLPKEEWDITGALIEETSGISIQQSGCTVTGSILPDSSSNLTALYVALFAIDLLSKKSF
;
A
#
# COMPACT_ATOMS: atom_id res chain seq x y z
N GLU A 1 34.79 11.35 13.87
CA GLU A 1 34.89 9.88 13.99
C GLU A 1 33.53 9.30 13.65
N GLU A 2 33.47 8.47 12.62
CA GLU A 2 32.27 7.70 12.30
C GLU A 2 32.28 6.45 13.17
N THR A 3 31.26 6.31 14.01
CA THR A 3 31.11 5.16 14.91
C THR A 3 30.15 4.15 14.28
N VAL A 4 30.67 2.99 13.88
CA VAL A 4 29.85 1.83 13.52
C VAL A 4 29.40 1.14 14.82
N GLY A 5 28.10 0.95 14.99
CA GLY A 5 27.52 0.29 16.16
C GLY A 5 26.50 -0.77 15.75
N ILE A 6 26.51 -1.93 16.42
CA ILE A 6 25.47 -2.95 16.29
C ILE A 6 24.39 -2.66 17.33
N SER A 7 23.15 -2.42 16.91
CA SER A 7 22.04 -2.31 17.86
C SER A 7 21.60 -3.71 18.28
N HIS A 8 21.72 -4.02 19.57
CA HIS A 8 21.25 -5.28 20.14
C HIS A 8 19.74 -5.28 20.47
N TYR A 9 19.06 -4.15 20.24
CA TYR A 9 17.62 -3.98 20.40
C TYR A 9 17.04 -3.45 19.08
N SER A 10 15.88 -3.95 18.65
CA SER A 10 15.16 -3.38 17.49
C SER A 10 14.73 -1.97 17.87
N THR A 11 15.48 -0.97 17.40
CA THR A 11 15.06 0.43 17.50
C THR A 11 14.56 0.82 16.14
N ASP A 12 13.25 0.64 15.97
CA ASP A 12 12.58 0.81 14.70
C ASP A 12 12.79 2.29 14.21
N LYS A 13 12.87 3.28 15.10
CA LYS A 13 12.88 4.72 14.75
C LYS A 13 14.17 5.32 14.16
N ARG A 14 15.19 4.55 13.76
CA ARG A 14 16.43 5.12 13.17
C ARG A 14 16.81 4.41 11.89
N GLY A 15 16.79 5.15 10.77
CA GLY A 15 17.50 4.76 9.55
C GLY A 15 18.98 4.50 9.85
N THR A 16 19.58 3.55 9.14
CA THR A 16 20.96 3.10 9.38
C THR A 16 22.00 4.17 9.04
N PHE A 17 21.68 5.09 8.13
CA PHE A 17 22.55 6.18 7.71
C PHE A 17 21.90 7.54 7.96
N HIS A 18 22.70 8.52 8.36
CA HIS A 18 22.25 9.90 8.44
C HIS A 18 22.19 10.51 7.03
N ARG A 19 21.00 10.96 6.62
CA ARG A 19 20.82 11.69 5.36
C ARG A 19 21.63 12.99 5.40
N HIS A 20 22.28 13.34 4.29
CA HIS A 20 23.05 14.58 4.19
C HIS A 20 22.10 15.79 4.17
N THR A 21 21.85 16.41 5.32
CA THR A 21 21.21 17.74 5.37
C THR A 21 22.28 18.83 5.32
N MET A 22 22.32 19.60 4.22
CA MET A 22 23.08 20.85 4.15
C MET A 22 22.45 21.93 5.05
N PRO A 23 23.24 22.82 5.67
CA PRO A 23 22.71 23.86 6.54
C PRO A 23 22.24 25.06 5.72
N ALA A 24 20.94 25.35 5.74
CA ALA A 24 20.45 26.67 5.37
C ALA A 24 19.22 27.07 6.20
N ALA A 25 19.45 28.10 7.01
CA ALA A 25 18.51 29.07 7.58
C ALA A 25 17.27 28.55 8.32
N GLU A 26 17.28 28.78 9.64
CA GLU A 26 16.10 28.83 10.50
C GLU A 26 14.92 29.58 9.85
N LYS A 27 13.85 28.86 9.52
CA LYS A 27 12.48 29.12 10.01
C LYS A 27 11.43 28.20 9.36
N ILE A 28 10.80 27.42 10.23
CA ILE A 28 9.38 27.05 10.26
C ILE A 28 8.84 26.34 9.00
N ALA A 29 8.96 25.02 9.00
CA ALA A 29 7.83 24.09 9.14
C ALA A 29 8.42 22.72 9.44
N GLU A 30 7.93 22.05 10.48
CA GLU A 30 8.27 20.66 10.81
C GLU A 30 7.87 19.75 9.64
N THR A 31 8.80 19.50 8.71
CA THR A 31 8.66 18.50 7.66
C THR A 31 8.98 17.14 8.26
N ALA A 32 8.02 16.23 8.15
CA ALA A 32 8.13 14.86 8.63
C ALA A 32 9.40 14.17 8.11
N ASP A 33 10.14 13.56 9.03
CA ASP A 33 11.35 12.80 8.77
C ASP A 33 11.01 11.52 7.99
N PHE A 34 11.56 11.39 6.77
CA PHE A 34 11.38 10.25 5.87
C PHE A 34 11.87 8.93 6.48
N ASN A 35 12.82 8.98 7.43
CA ASN A 35 13.27 7.80 8.17
C ASN A 35 12.24 7.27 9.18
N SER A 36 11.08 7.93 9.32
CA SER A 36 10.00 7.48 10.17
C SER A 36 9.04 6.50 9.51
N PHE A 37 9.19 6.13 8.23
CA PHE A 37 8.19 5.31 7.51
C PHE A 37 8.40 3.80 7.56
N VAL A 38 9.64 3.33 7.35
CA VAL A 38 10.03 1.90 7.48
C VAL A 38 9.71 1.25 8.84
N PRO A 39 9.66 1.98 9.99
CA PRO A 39 9.37 1.38 11.29
C PRO A 39 7.92 1.49 11.78
N VAL A 40 7.01 2.09 11.01
CA VAL A 40 5.62 2.37 11.46
C VAL A 40 4.78 1.10 11.61
N TRP A 41 5.21 -0.02 11.01
CA TRP A 41 4.43 -1.25 10.94
C TRP A 41 4.21 -1.93 12.30
N LYS A 42 5.00 -1.61 13.33
CA LYS A 42 4.88 -2.27 14.65
C LYS A 42 4.19 -1.46 15.75
N ASP A 43 4.26 -0.12 15.73
CA ASP A 43 3.89 0.68 16.91
C ASP A 43 2.49 1.36 16.84
N ASN A 44 1.75 1.28 15.73
CA ASN A 44 0.46 1.96 15.60
C ASN A 44 -0.71 1.10 15.07
N LYS A 45 -0.87 -0.13 15.61
CA LYS A 45 -2.11 -0.94 15.42
C LYS A 45 -3.41 -0.15 15.67
N LYS A 46 -3.34 0.94 16.45
CA LYS A 46 -4.45 1.86 16.76
C LYS A 46 -4.78 2.89 15.68
N ASN A 47 -4.11 2.90 14.53
CA ASN A 47 -4.46 3.90 13.52
C ASN A 47 -4.08 3.61 12.04
N LEU A 48 -3.96 2.34 11.64
CA LEU A 48 -3.68 1.94 10.25
C LEU A 48 -4.56 2.71 9.25
N ARG A 49 -5.86 2.80 9.50
CA ARG A 49 -6.79 3.52 8.61
C ARG A 49 -6.40 5.00 8.42
N LYS A 50 -6.04 5.73 9.47
CA LYS A 50 -5.67 7.15 9.32
C LYS A 50 -4.30 7.32 8.67
N GLU A 51 -3.40 6.37 8.85
CA GLU A 51 -2.14 6.33 8.10
C GLU A 51 -2.44 6.18 6.61
N VAL A 52 -3.17 5.13 6.22
CA VAL A 52 -3.54 4.88 4.82
C VAL A 52 -4.32 6.06 4.20
N GLU A 53 -5.29 6.62 4.94
CA GLU A 53 -6.03 7.81 4.50
C GLU A 53 -5.12 9.03 4.29
N LYS A 54 -4.07 9.18 5.10
CA LYS A 54 -3.08 10.27 4.99
C LYS A 54 -2.16 10.05 3.80
N GLU A 55 -1.59 8.85 3.67
CA GLU A 55 -0.64 8.53 2.59
C GLU A 55 -1.31 8.56 1.20
N TYR A 56 -2.61 8.26 1.12
CA TYR A 56 -3.36 8.31 -0.15
C TYR A 56 -4.16 9.59 -0.38
N VAL A 57 -3.94 10.66 0.41
CA VAL A 57 -4.47 12.00 0.08
C VAL A 57 -4.14 12.41 -1.37
N PRO A 58 -2.91 12.24 -1.89
CA PRO A 58 -2.57 12.62 -3.25
C PRO A 58 -3.48 11.95 -4.28
N PHE A 59 -3.71 10.64 -4.15
CA PHE A 59 -4.62 9.91 -5.04
C PHE A 59 -6.07 10.39 -4.96
N SER A 60 -6.53 10.79 -3.77
CA SER A 60 -7.87 11.33 -3.56
C SER A 60 -8.09 12.70 -4.22
N LEU A 61 -7.02 13.47 -4.44
CA LEU A 61 -7.08 14.79 -5.07
C LEU A 61 -6.96 14.72 -6.61
N MET A 62 -6.57 13.57 -7.16
CA MET A 62 -6.46 13.37 -8.59
C MET A 62 -7.82 13.43 -9.31
N SER A 63 -7.81 13.97 -10.53
CA SER A 63 -8.95 13.89 -11.44
C SER A 63 -9.30 12.44 -11.78
N LEU A 64 -10.55 12.17 -12.19
CA LEU A 64 -10.98 10.82 -12.57
C LEU A 64 -10.14 10.22 -13.71
N ASN A 65 -9.77 11.05 -14.68
CA ASN A 65 -8.91 10.60 -15.77
C ASN A 65 -7.55 10.13 -15.24
N LEU A 66 -6.95 10.92 -14.34
CA LEU A 66 -5.65 10.61 -13.76
C LEU A 66 -5.71 9.36 -12.87
N ARG A 67 -6.76 9.20 -12.06
CA ARG A 67 -6.98 7.94 -11.31
C ARG A 67 -7.09 6.73 -12.23
N GLY A 68 -7.77 6.87 -13.38
CA GLY A 68 -7.86 5.82 -14.38
C GLY A 68 -6.50 5.45 -14.99
N ILE A 69 -5.63 6.43 -15.23
CA ILE A 69 -4.25 6.21 -15.70
C ILE A 69 -3.48 5.40 -14.65
N PHE A 70 -3.43 5.87 -13.40
CA PHE A 70 -2.73 5.19 -12.32
C PHE A 70 -3.23 3.76 -12.10
N LEU A 71 -4.56 3.57 -12.03
CA LEU A 71 -5.14 2.23 -11.86
C LEU A 71 -4.74 1.29 -13.00
N THR A 72 -4.79 1.77 -14.24
CA THR A 72 -4.44 0.97 -15.42
C THR A 72 -2.97 0.59 -15.38
N SER A 73 -2.08 1.54 -15.10
CA SER A 73 -0.65 1.28 -14.97
C SER A 73 -0.34 0.33 -13.81
N PHE A 74 -0.98 0.45 -12.65
CA PHE A 74 -0.81 -0.47 -11.53
C PHE A 74 -1.27 -1.89 -11.87
N VAL A 75 -2.39 -2.05 -12.59
CA VAL A 75 -2.83 -3.37 -13.07
C VAL A 75 -1.85 -3.99 -14.06
N VAL A 76 -1.14 -3.18 -14.86
CA VAL A 76 -0.08 -3.67 -15.75
C VAL A 76 1.17 -4.04 -14.94
N LEU A 77 1.58 -3.24 -13.96
CA LEU A 77 2.72 -3.53 -13.05
C LEU A 77 2.50 -4.82 -12.26
N MET A 78 1.30 -5.03 -11.72
CA MET A 78 0.95 -6.27 -11.00
C MET A 78 1.09 -7.54 -11.85
N LYS A 79 1.18 -7.42 -13.19
CA LYS A 79 1.42 -8.54 -14.12
C LYS A 79 2.90 -8.74 -14.46
N LYS A 80 3.78 -7.83 -14.02
CA LYS A 80 5.20 -7.74 -14.39
C LYS A 80 6.04 -7.43 -13.15
N SER A 81 6.31 -8.46 -12.34
CA SER A 81 7.01 -8.32 -11.06
C SER A 81 8.40 -7.66 -11.20
N ASP A 82 9.13 -7.99 -12.27
CA ASP A 82 10.42 -7.39 -12.60
C ASP A 82 10.34 -5.86 -12.77
N LEU A 83 9.24 -5.37 -13.32
CA LEU A 83 9.02 -3.94 -13.52
C LEU A 83 8.47 -3.25 -12.26
N LEU A 84 7.77 -3.99 -11.40
CA LEU A 84 7.34 -3.51 -10.09
C LEU A 84 8.57 -3.21 -9.22
N GLU A 85 9.47 -4.20 -9.06
CA GLU A 85 10.71 -4.06 -8.29
C GLU A 85 11.60 -2.93 -8.83
N LYS A 86 11.72 -2.83 -10.16
CA LYS A 86 12.47 -1.76 -10.83
C LYS A 86 11.90 -0.38 -10.48
N LEU A 87 10.58 -0.22 -10.52
CA LEU A 87 9.92 1.06 -10.24
C LEU A 87 10.06 1.43 -8.76
N GLU A 88 9.86 0.47 -7.86
CA GLU A 88 10.04 0.66 -6.43
C GLU A 88 11.44 1.20 -6.11
N LEU A 89 12.48 0.52 -6.61
CA LEU A 89 13.87 0.95 -6.42
C LEU A 89 14.13 2.36 -6.96
N GLN A 90 13.59 2.70 -8.14
CA GLN A 90 13.77 4.04 -8.70
C GLN A 90 13.06 5.12 -7.88
N LEU A 91 11.88 4.81 -7.32
CA LEU A 91 11.15 5.73 -6.45
C LEU A 91 11.91 5.95 -5.14
N GLU A 92 12.45 4.90 -4.53
CA GLU A 92 13.30 5.03 -3.34
C GLU A 92 14.52 5.91 -3.61
N GLN A 93 15.21 5.67 -4.72
CA GLN A 93 16.40 6.43 -5.11
C GLN A 93 16.09 7.92 -5.37
N VAL A 94 15.05 8.22 -6.15
CA VAL A 94 14.71 9.61 -6.49
C VAL A 94 14.13 10.38 -5.29
N LEU A 95 13.48 9.69 -4.35
CA LEU A 95 13.01 10.32 -3.10
C LEU A 95 14.15 10.54 -2.09
N GLU A 96 15.20 9.71 -2.12
CA GLU A 96 16.39 9.88 -1.29
C GLU A 96 17.30 11.00 -1.80
N ASP A 97 17.62 10.99 -3.10
CA ASP A 97 18.48 11.98 -3.75
C ASP A 97 17.93 12.38 -5.15
N PRO A 98 17.02 13.37 -5.21
CA PRO A 98 16.42 13.81 -6.46
C PRO A 98 17.38 14.57 -7.38
N GLU A 99 18.58 14.96 -6.91
CA GLU A 99 19.59 15.60 -7.75
C GLU A 99 20.41 14.56 -8.54
N GLN A 100 20.70 13.42 -7.90
CA GLN A 100 21.47 12.33 -8.49
C GLN A 100 20.62 11.39 -9.35
N PHE A 101 19.40 11.10 -8.92
CA PHE A 101 18.56 10.09 -9.56
C PHE A 101 17.42 10.70 -10.35
N ARG A 102 16.96 9.96 -11.36
CA ARG A 102 15.77 10.30 -12.13
C ARG A 102 14.91 9.08 -12.32
N LEU A 103 13.61 9.29 -12.25
CA LEU A 103 12.62 8.29 -12.56
C LEU A 103 12.58 8.09 -14.09
N ASN A 104 12.91 6.89 -14.56
CA ASN A 104 12.90 6.57 -15.98
C ASN A 104 12.63 5.08 -16.23
N MET A 105 11.48 4.80 -16.84
CA MET A 105 11.08 3.49 -17.35
C MET A 105 11.02 3.56 -18.87
N ASP A 106 11.80 2.72 -19.54
CA ASP A 106 11.89 2.69 -21.02
C ASP A 106 10.62 2.06 -21.66
N GLU A 107 9.83 1.37 -20.85
CA GLU A 107 8.65 0.64 -21.25
C GLU A 107 7.49 1.59 -21.57
N SER A 108 7.10 1.66 -22.86
CA SER A 108 6.10 2.61 -23.36
C SER A 108 4.73 2.56 -22.66
N GLU A 109 4.35 1.41 -22.10
CA GLU A 109 3.11 1.20 -21.34
C GLU A 109 3.07 1.94 -19.99
N PHE A 110 4.23 2.38 -19.49
CA PHE A 110 4.34 3.18 -18.26
C PHE A 110 4.66 4.64 -18.54
N LYS A 111 4.77 5.05 -19.81
CA LYS A 111 5.03 6.45 -20.16
C LYS A 111 4.05 7.40 -19.49
N ASP A 112 2.75 7.08 -19.55
CA ASP A 112 1.72 7.91 -18.92
C ASP A 112 1.88 7.96 -17.39
N LEU A 113 2.29 6.85 -16.75
CA LEU A 113 2.59 6.86 -15.31
C LEU A 113 3.78 7.76 -15.00
N MET A 114 4.88 7.65 -15.75
CA MET A 114 6.10 8.45 -15.54
C MET A 114 5.83 9.93 -15.75
N ASP A 115 5.12 10.29 -16.83
CA ASP A 115 4.75 11.67 -17.14
C ASP A 115 3.87 12.31 -16.05
N ASN A 116 3.10 11.49 -15.31
CA ASN A 116 2.22 11.97 -14.24
C ASN A 116 2.84 11.87 -12.84
N LEU A 117 3.94 11.15 -12.68
CA LEU A 117 4.77 11.19 -11.48
C LEU A 117 5.78 12.34 -11.49
N GLN A 118 5.93 13.03 -12.62
CA GLN A 118 6.88 14.12 -12.81
C GLN A 118 6.17 15.43 -13.16
N ASP A 119 6.78 16.55 -12.80
CA ASP A 119 6.35 17.88 -13.23
C ASP A 119 6.80 18.19 -14.67
N VAL A 120 6.41 19.36 -15.19
CA VAL A 120 6.77 19.80 -16.55
C VAL A 120 8.28 19.96 -16.79
N LYS A 121 9.11 19.96 -15.74
CA LYS A 121 10.57 20.03 -15.81
C LYS A 121 11.23 18.66 -15.61
N GLY A 122 10.44 17.61 -15.40
CA GLY A 122 10.90 16.25 -15.12
C GLY A 122 11.34 16.04 -13.66
N ALA A 123 10.98 16.95 -12.75
CA ALA A 123 11.21 16.74 -11.32
C ALA A 123 10.11 15.85 -10.74
N ILE A 124 10.43 14.99 -9.78
CA ILE A 124 9.44 14.09 -9.16
C ILE A 124 8.39 14.91 -8.39
N VAL A 125 7.11 14.56 -8.55
CA VAL A 125 6.03 15.05 -7.69
C VAL A 125 6.04 14.19 -6.43
N THR A 126 6.74 14.67 -5.40
CA THR A 126 7.07 13.93 -4.18
C THR A 126 5.85 13.24 -3.57
N GLU A 127 4.73 13.94 -3.40
CA GLU A 127 3.55 13.37 -2.74
C GLU A 127 2.93 12.21 -3.53
N LEU A 128 2.94 12.28 -4.88
CA LEU A 128 2.46 11.18 -5.72
C LEU A 128 3.45 10.01 -5.74
N ALA A 129 4.75 10.30 -5.73
CA ALA A 129 5.79 9.29 -5.67
C ALA A 129 5.78 8.52 -4.35
N GLU A 130 5.63 9.21 -3.22
CA GLU A 130 5.49 8.60 -1.89
C GLU A 130 4.22 7.73 -1.81
N ALA A 131 3.07 8.24 -2.25
CA ALA A 131 1.84 7.46 -2.31
C ALA A 131 1.97 6.23 -3.21
N THR A 132 2.68 6.35 -4.34
CA THR A 132 2.95 5.24 -5.24
C THR A 132 3.86 4.21 -4.59
N LEU A 133 4.97 4.65 -4.00
CA LEU A 133 5.92 3.78 -3.30
C LEU A 133 5.23 3.02 -2.16
N TYR A 134 4.38 3.68 -1.37
CA TYR A 134 3.60 3.04 -0.30
C TYR A 134 2.68 1.93 -0.82
N PHE A 135 2.09 2.12 -2.01
CA PHE A 135 1.31 1.07 -2.67
C PHE A 135 2.19 -0.08 -3.16
N LEU A 136 3.37 0.19 -3.76
CA LEU A 136 4.26 -0.86 -4.26
C LEU A 136 4.82 -1.73 -3.13
N GLN A 137 5.24 -1.11 -2.02
CA GLN A 137 5.69 -1.82 -0.82
C GLN A 137 4.58 -2.71 -0.23
N ALA A 138 3.33 -2.26 -0.29
CA ALA A 138 2.20 -3.09 0.11
C ALA A 138 1.96 -4.27 -0.84
N LEU A 139 2.33 -4.17 -2.12
CA LEU A 139 2.26 -5.29 -3.05
C LEU A 139 3.41 -6.29 -2.84
N ASP A 140 4.61 -5.83 -2.50
CA ASP A 140 5.79 -6.68 -2.23
C ASP A 140 5.55 -7.64 -1.05
N GLU A 141 4.75 -7.22 -0.07
CA GLU A 141 4.32 -8.05 1.06
C GLU A 141 3.26 -9.11 0.72
N LEU A 142 2.69 -9.09 -0.50
CA LEU A 142 1.66 -10.03 -0.95
C LEU A 142 2.26 -11.20 -1.75
N THR A 143 1.60 -12.35 -1.68
CA THR A 143 1.99 -13.48 -2.53
C THR A 143 1.62 -13.23 -3.99
N GLU A 144 2.32 -13.87 -4.93
CA GLU A 144 1.98 -13.83 -6.36
C GLU A 144 0.51 -14.23 -6.62
N ILE A 145 -0.01 -15.19 -5.83
CA ILE A 145 -1.41 -15.62 -5.91
C ILE A 145 -2.35 -14.50 -5.47
N GLN A 146 -2.04 -13.79 -4.39
CA GLN A 146 -2.80 -12.63 -3.94
C GLN A 146 -2.79 -11.51 -4.99
N ILE A 147 -1.64 -11.20 -5.59
CA ILE A 147 -1.53 -10.19 -6.67
C ILE A 147 -2.39 -10.60 -7.87
N MET A 148 -2.34 -11.87 -8.30
CA MET A 148 -3.22 -12.39 -9.37
C MET A 148 -4.70 -12.25 -9.02
N LEU A 149 -5.09 -12.54 -7.77
CA LEU A 149 -6.47 -12.41 -7.31
C LEU A 149 -6.91 -10.94 -7.24
N LEU A 150 -6.03 -10.01 -6.84
CA LEU A 150 -6.29 -8.56 -6.87
C LEU A 150 -6.60 -8.08 -8.28
N ILE A 151 -5.84 -8.52 -9.29
CA ILE A 151 -6.13 -8.19 -10.71
C ILE A 151 -7.56 -8.65 -11.08
N LYS A 152 -7.93 -9.89 -10.72
CA LYS A 152 -9.29 -10.41 -10.98
C LYS A 152 -10.35 -9.61 -10.21
N SER A 153 -10.06 -9.17 -8.99
CA SER A 153 -10.95 -8.34 -8.20
C SER A 153 -11.25 -7.00 -8.86
N VAL A 154 -10.25 -6.38 -9.48
CA VAL A 154 -10.40 -5.14 -10.27
C VAL A 154 -11.31 -5.39 -11.47
N GLU A 155 -11.05 -6.45 -12.24
CA GLU A 155 -11.84 -6.82 -13.41
C GLU A 155 -13.32 -7.09 -13.06
N LYS A 156 -13.56 -7.77 -11.93
CA LYS A 156 -14.90 -8.08 -11.41
C LYS A 156 -15.56 -6.92 -10.68
N LYS A 157 -14.83 -5.84 -10.37
CA LYS A 157 -15.30 -4.66 -9.62
C LYS A 157 -15.80 -5.02 -8.21
N ILE A 158 -15.07 -5.89 -7.52
CA ILE A 158 -15.41 -6.37 -6.17
C ILE A 158 -14.47 -5.83 -5.08
N VAL A 159 -13.52 -4.98 -5.44
CA VAL A 159 -12.49 -4.43 -4.55
C VAL A 159 -13.10 -3.71 -3.34
N SER A 160 -14.16 -2.91 -3.53
CA SER A 160 -14.80 -2.18 -2.43
C SER A 160 -15.40 -3.13 -1.38
N GLN A 161 -16.00 -4.25 -1.81
CA GLN A 161 -16.57 -5.25 -0.93
C GLN A 161 -15.46 -5.99 -0.17
N GLN A 162 -14.35 -6.30 -0.84
CA GLN A 162 -13.17 -6.91 -0.22
C GLN A 162 -12.52 -5.99 0.80
N LEU A 163 -12.36 -4.70 0.47
CA LEU A 163 -11.82 -3.68 1.38
C LEU A 163 -12.65 -3.60 2.67
N ASN A 164 -13.98 -3.52 2.55
CA ASN A 164 -14.88 -3.48 3.71
C ASN A 164 -14.78 -4.74 4.59
N LEU A 165 -14.62 -5.92 3.97
CA LEU A 165 -14.43 -7.16 4.70
C LEU A 165 -13.11 -7.16 5.46
N VAL A 166 -12.00 -6.87 4.79
CA VAL A 166 -10.66 -6.82 5.39
C VAL A 166 -10.62 -5.76 6.51
N GLU A 167 -11.21 -4.59 6.31
CA GLU A 167 -11.35 -3.55 7.34
C GLU A 167 -12.10 -4.09 8.57
N GLY A 168 -13.21 -4.79 8.36
CA GLY A 168 -13.97 -5.40 9.46
C GLY A 168 -13.20 -6.48 10.22
N ILE A 169 -12.41 -7.30 9.51
CA ILE A 169 -11.54 -8.31 10.13
C ILE A 169 -10.47 -7.64 10.98
N LEU A 170 -9.76 -6.65 10.42
CA LEU A 170 -8.72 -5.90 11.13
C LEU A 170 -9.29 -5.15 12.34
N HIS A 171 -10.51 -4.62 12.23
CA HIS A 171 -11.20 -3.99 13.36
C HIS A 171 -11.49 -5.00 14.49
N GLU A 172 -12.04 -6.18 14.19
CA GLU A 172 -12.26 -7.20 15.23
C GLU A 172 -10.95 -7.71 15.84
N TYR A 173 -9.89 -7.84 15.03
CA TYR A 173 -8.60 -8.34 15.49
C TYR A 173 -7.82 -7.32 16.34
N PHE A 174 -7.60 -6.10 15.83
CA PHE A 174 -6.78 -5.10 16.50
C PHE A 174 -7.49 -4.39 17.65
N TRP A 175 -8.82 -4.20 17.55
CA TRP A 175 -9.56 -3.41 18.54
C TRP A 175 -10.22 -4.27 19.62
N ASN A 176 -10.69 -5.46 19.26
CA ASN A 176 -11.36 -6.34 20.20
C ASN A 176 -10.45 -7.46 20.71
N GLU A 177 -9.21 -7.56 20.21
CA GLU A 177 -8.22 -8.60 20.53
C GLU A 177 -8.79 -10.02 20.32
N LYS A 178 -9.76 -10.17 19.41
CA LYS A 178 -10.41 -11.45 19.17
C LYS A 178 -9.70 -12.18 18.05
N GLN A 179 -9.29 -13.42 18.34
CA GLN A 179 -8.83 -14.35 17.33
C GLN A 179 -9.97 -14.83 16.44
N ASN A 180 -11.21 -14.87 16.95
CA ASN A 180 -12.39 -15.22 16.17
C ASN A 180 -13.21 -13.96 15.89
N PHE A 181 -13.67 -13.79 14.65
CA PHE A 181 -14.41 -12.60 14.23
C PHE A 181 -15.74 -12.94 13.58
N THR A 182 -16.59 -11.93 13.51
CA THR A 182 -17.85 -11.96 12.78
C THR A 182 -18.06 -10.59 12.15
N VAL A 183 -18.02 -10.53 10.83
CA VAL A 183 -18.13 -9.30 10.05
C VAL A 183 -19.38 -9.37 9.19
N LYS A 184 -20.16 -8.29 9.13
CA LYS A 184 -21.29 -8.17 8.21
C LYS A 184 -20.81 -7.59 6.90
N ILE A 185 -21.18 -8.23 5.79
CA ILE A 185 -20.85 -7.78 4.44
C ILE A 185 -22.09 -7.75 3.54
N GLN A 186 -21.98 -7.07 2.41
CA GLN A 186 -22.91 -7.29 1.31
C GLN A 186 -22.74 -8.72 0.79
N GLN A 187 -23.84 -9.39 0.47
CA GLN A 187 -23.76 -10.76 -0.03
C GLN A 187 -23.07 -10.80 -1.39
N LEU A 188 -21.91 -11.43 -1.43
CA LEU A 188 -21.20 -11.74 -2.67
C LEU A 188 -21.81 -13.00 -3.32
N PRO A 189 -22.04 -13.00 -4.64
CA PRO A 189 -22.28 -14.22 -5.42
C PRO A 189 -21.14 -15.22 -5.25
N LYS A 190 -21.41 -16.51 -5.52
CA LYS A 190 -20.46 -17.61 -5.30
C LYS A 190 -19.10 -17.37 -5.98
N GLU A 191 -19.09 -16.92 -7.23
CA GLU A 191 -17.84 -16.65 -7.96
C GLU A 191 -17.02 -15.53 -7.32
N GLU A 192 -17.65 -14.43 -6.91
CA GLU A 192 -16.99 -13.29 -6.26
C GLU A 192 -16.49 -13.64 -4.85
N TRP A 193 -17.25 -14.50 -4.14
CA TRP A 193 -16.81 -15.07 -2.88
C TRP A 193 -15.62 -16.00 -3.04
N ASP A 194 -15.58 -16.85 -4.07
CA ASP A 194 -14.46 -17.76 -4.29
C ASP A 194 -13.14 -16.99 -4.53
N ILE A 195 -13.22 -15.84 -5.22
CA ILE A 195 -12.07 -14.92 -5.37
C ILE A 195 -11.71 -14.27 -4.03
N THR A 196 -12.70 -13.73 -3.31
CA THR A 196 -12.50 -13.00 -2.05
C THR A 196 -11.99 -13.90 -0.93
N GLY A 197 -12.53 -15.11 -0.84
CA GLY A 197 -12.10 -16.16 0.08
C GLY A 197 -10.65 -16.51 -0.14
N ALA A 198 -10.30 -16.89 -1.38
CA ALA A 198 -8.92 -17.18 -1.73
C ALA A 198 -7.99 -16.00 -1.42
N LEU A 199 -8.37 -14.77 -1.79
CA LEU A 199 -7.51 -13.59 -1.60
C LEU A 199 -7.12 -13.37 -0.13
N ILE A 200 -8.06 -13.61 0.79
CA ILE A 200 -7.87 -13.41 2.24
C ILE A 200 -7.22 -14.64 2.89
N GLU A 201 -7.58 -15.86 2.48
CA GLU A 201 -7.05 -17.10 3.06
C GLU A 201 -5.62 -17.42 2.61
N GLU A 202 -5.12 -16.81 1.53
CA GLU A 202 -3.69 -16.83 1.19
C GLU A 202 -2.83 -16.17 2.28
N THR A 203 -3.41 -15.29 3.11
CA THR A 203 -2.73 -14.84 4.33
C THR A 203 -2.66 -16.01 5.32
N SER A 204 -1.46 -16.53 5.52
CA SER A 204 -1.19 -17.65 6.43
C SER A 204 -1.83 -17.46 7.79
N GLY A 205 -2.64 -18.43 8.25
CA GLY A 205 -3.29 -18.42 9.55
C GLY A 205 -4.64 -17.71 9.62
N ILE A 206 -5.22 -17.34 8.48
CA ILE A 206 -6.60 -16.86 8.37
C ILE A 206 -7.48 -17.97 7.78
N SER A 207 -8.68 -18.13 8.33
CA SER A 207 -9.73 -18.96 7.73
C SER A 207 -11.07 -18.24 7.80
N ILE A 208 -11.85 -18.28 6.71
CA ILE A 208 -13.12 -17.56 6.63
C ILE A 208 -14.25 -18.40 6.02
N GLN A 209 -15.46 -18.14 6.49
CA GLN A 209 -16.66 -18.78 5.99
C GLN A 209 -17.77 -17.75 5.84
N GLN A 210 -18.41 -17.72 4.66
CA GLN A 210 -19.59 -16.89 4.41
C GLN A 210 -20.87 -17.68 4.71
N SER A 211 -21.78 -17.03 5.45
CA SER A 211 -23.15 -17.46 5.67
C SER A 211 -24.08 -16.28 5.44
N GLY A 212 -24.66 -16.21 4.22
CA GLY A 212 -25.46 -15.07 3.79
C GLY A 212 -24.67 -13.76 3.76
N CYS A 213 -25.12 -12.77 4.53
CA CYS A 213 -24.48 -11.46 4.68
C CYS A 213 -23.47 -11.39 5.85
N THR A 214 -23.05 -12.55 6.37
CA THR A 214 -22.14 -12.63 7.51
C THR A 214 -20.93 -13.47 7.14
N VAL A 215 -19.73 -13.01 7.49
CA VAL A 215 -18.49 -13.77 7.41
C VAL A 215 -17.98 -14.02 8.81
N THR A 216 -17.71 -15.28 9.12
CA THR A 216 -17.08 -15.71 10.37
C THR A 216 -15.74 -16.33 10.07
N GLY A 217 -14.79 -16.20 10.98
CA GLY A 217 -13.46 -16.75 10.77
C GLY A 217 -12.58 -16.66 12.00
N SER A 218 -11.34 -17.10 11.82
CA SER A 218 -10.28 -16.99 12.82
C SER A 218 -8.98 -16.48 12.22
N ILE A 219 -8.19 -15.78 13.02
CA ILE A 219 -6.85 -15.28 12.68
C ILE A 219 -5.84 -15.69 13.76
N LEU A 220 -4.69 -16.22 13.33
CA LEU A 220 -3.57 -16.51 14.23
C LEU A 220 -2.82 -15.22 14.59
N PRO A 221 -2.24 -15.12 15.80
CA PRO A 221 -1.61 -13.89 16.28
C PRO A 221 -0.52 -13.27 15.38
N ASP A 222 0.20 -14.11 14.63
CA ASP A 222 1.35 -13.70 13.83
C ASP A 222 0.99 -13.42 12.35
N SER A 223 -0.28 -13.55 11.98
CA SER A 223 -0.77 -13.46 10.59
C SER A 223 -1.09 -12.04 10.11
N SER A 224 -0.84 -11.01 10.92
CA SER A 224 -1.44 -9.68 10.72
C SER A 224 -0.71 -8.76 9.73
N SER A 225 0.56 -9.01 9.40
CA SER A 225 1.33 -8.13 8.50
C SER A 225 0.82 -8.19 7.06
N ASN A 226 0.70 -9.39 6.50
CA ASN A 226 0.21 -9.57 5.13
C ASN A 226 -1.26 -9.13 4.97
N LEU A 227 -2.12 -9.31 5.99
CA LEU A 227 -3.49 -8.77 5.97
C LEU A 227 -3.52 -7.23 5.97
N THR A 228 -2.56 -6.60 6.66
CA THR A 228 -2.40 -5.14 6.69
C THR A 228 -1.95 -4.62 5.32
N ALA A 229 -0.97 -5.28 4.69
CA ALA A 229 -0.55 -4.97 3.33
C ALA A 229 -1.70 -5.12 2.32
N LEU A 230 -2.49 -6.19 2.45
CA LEU A 230 -3.69 -6.39 1.62
C LEU A 230 -4.70 -5.25 1.79
N TYR A 231 -4.91 -4.77 3.02
CA TYR A 231 -5.77 -3.61 3.28
C TYR A 231 -5.26 -2.36 2.56
N VAL A 232 -3.96 -2.07 2.66
CA VAL A 232 -3.31 -0.92 2.00
C VAL A 232 -3.52 -0.99 0.48
N ALA A 233 -3.20 -2.14 -0.13
CA ALA A 233 -3.35 -2.35 -1.57
C ALA A 233 -4.81 -2.19 -2.02
N LEU A 234 -5.76 -2.84 -1.31
CA LEU A 234 -7.19 -2.73 -1.62
C LEU A 234 -7.70 -1.28 -1.48
N PHE A 235 -7.20 -0.52 -0.51
CA PHE A 235 -7.60 0.87 -0.30
C PHE A 235 -7.18 1.74 -1.48
N ALA A 236 -5.92 1.62 -1.94
CA ALA A 236 -5.42 2.35 -3.10
C ALA A 236 -6.25 2.03 -4.35
N ILE A 237 -6.46 0.74 -4.61
CA ILE A 237 -7.21 0.28 -5.78
C ILE A 237 -8.66 0.76 -5.72
N ASP A 238 -9.33 0.67 -4.57
CA ASP A 238 -10.70 1.16 -4.37
C ASP A 238 -10.79 2.67 -4.63
N LEU A 239 -9.85 3.44 -4.08
CA LEU A 239 -9.78 4.88 -4.25
C LEU A 239 -9.62 5.29 -5.72
N LEU A 240 -8.75 4.60 -6.46
CA LEU A 240 -8.48 4.84 -7.87
C LEU A 240 -9.63 4.32 -8.78
N SER A 241 -10.37 3.30 -8.33
CA SER A 241 -11.49 2.70 -9.07
C SER A 241 -12.80 3.48 -8.94
N LYS A 242 -12.94 4.34 -7.91
CA LYS A 242 -14.13 5.18 -7.69
C LYS A 242 -14.31 6.18 -8.84
N LYS A 243 -15.43 6.03 -9.56
CA LYS A 243 -15.98 7.10 -10.39
C LYS A 243 -16.58 8.15 -9.44
N SER A 244 -16.27 9.45 -9.58
CA SER A 244 -16.95 10.45 -8.73
C SER A 244 -18.43 10.50 -9.08
N PHE A 245 -19.23 10.79 -8.06
CA PHE A 245 -20.67 11.08 -8.13
C PHE A 245 -21.03 12.11 -9.19
#